data_AF-A0A6S7BL98-F1
#
_entry.id   AF-A0A6S7BL98-F1
#
_cell.length_a   1.000
_cell.length_b   1.000
_cell.length_c   1.000
_cell.angle_alpha   90.00
_cell.angle_beta   90.00
_cell.angle_gamma   90.00
#
_symmetry.space_group_name_H-M   'P 1'
#
loop_
_entity.id
_entity.type
_entity.pdbx_description
1 polymer ?
#
loop_
_entity_poly.entity_id
_entity_poly.type
_entity_poly.pdbx_seq_one_letter_code
_entity_poly.pdbx_strand_id
1 'polypeptide(L)'
;MGQQVSHLLIVALLRSLSILPYQLVARLGSALGAVLYALPSRRKHIVLVNLRLCFPGKTRGEYDELAREHFRHVIRSYLERGIQWFGSAQTIRNLVQIESALDLQDKNPPPTIFLGFHFVGIEIGCMRYSLQLPVAALYTHMSNTRLCDLARRQRGRFGAEMIERSTSARKIVRFLHEGKPVMLAADMDHGIDNSVFVPFFGVPACTLTSVLRLARLGHARVVPFLRKYCRISKGIG
;
A
#
# COMPACT_ATOMS: atom_id res chain seq x y z
N MET A 1 -6.95 28.08 -9.09
CA MET A 1 -7.22 28.42 -7.67
C MET A 1 -7.71 27.21 -6.86
N GLY A 2 -8.76 26.49 -7.29
CA GLY A 2 -9.34 25.37 -6.52
C GLY A 2 -8.40 24.20 -6.17
N GLN A 3 -7.51 23.78 -7.08
CA GLN A 3 -6.54 22.71 -6.80
C GLN A 3 -5.49 23.10 -5.73
N GLN A 4 -5.14 24.39 -5.64
CA GLN A 4 -4.17 24.87 -4.66
C GLN A 4 -4.77 24.89 -3.26
N VAL A 5 -6.00 25.41 -3.13
CA VAL A 5 -6.74 25.42 -1.86
C VAL A 5 -7.00 23.98 -1.37
N SER A 6 -7.44 23.10 -2.27
CA SER A 6 -7.63 21.67 -1.94
C SER A 6 -6.34 21.01 -1.45
N HIS A 7 -5.21 21.26 -2.12
CA HIS A 7 -3.91 20.75 -1.67
C HIS A 7 -3.53 21.25 -0.28
N LEU A 8 -3.67 22.55 -0.01
CA LEU A 8 -3.34 23.13 1.30
C LEU A 8 -4.22 22.57 2.42
N LEU A 9 -5.52 22.40 2.16
CA LEU A 9 -6.44 21.79 3.12
C LEU A 9 -6.08 20.33 3.43
N ILE A 10 -5.72 19.54 2.41
CA ILE A 10 -5.27 18.15 2.60
C ILE A 10 -4.00 18.12 3.45
N VAL A 11 -3.02 18.97 3.14
CA VAL A 11 -1.76 19.03 3.90
C VAL A 11 -2.01 19.46 5.35
N ALA A 12 -2.83 20.49 5.56
CA ALA A 12 -3.19 20.96 6.88
C ALA A 12 -3.86 19.86 7.70
N LEU A 13 -4.87 19.18 7.12
CA LEU A 13 -5.54 18.05 7.76
C LEU A 13 -4.56 16.93 8.14
N LEU A 14 -3.72 16.50 7.20
CA LEU A 14 -2.77 15.41 7.45
C LEU A 14 -1.72 15.79 8.51
N ARG A 15 -1.27 17.05 8.56
CA ARG A 15 -0.39 17.55 9.63
C ARG A 15 -1.10 17.63 10.98
N SER A 16 -2.36 18.05 11.02
CA SER A 16 -3.16 18.02 12.26
C SER A 16 -3.34 16.58 12.77
N LEU A 17 -3.54 15.61 11.87
CA LEU A 17 -3.62 14.20 12.27
C LEU A 17 -2.28 13.65 12.76
N SER A 18 -1.15 14.17 12.29
CA SER A 18 0.18 13.65 12.66
C SER A 18 0.60 13.98 14.09
N ILE A 19 0.02 15.01 14.69
CA ILE A 19 0.30 15.42 16.09
C ILE A 19 -0.60 14.73 17.11
N LEU A 20 -1.67 14.05 16.67
CA LEU A 20 -2.59 13.35 17.55
C LEU A 20 -2.03 11.97 17.95
N PRO A 21 -2.39 11.45 19.13
CA PRO A 21 -2.08 10.07 19.51
C PRO A 21 -2.59 9.08 18.47
N TYR A 22 -1.77 8.09 18.10
CA TYR A 22 -2.11 7.11 17.06
C TYR A 22 -3.46 6.43 17.30
N GLN A 23 -3.76 6.06 18.55
CA GLN A 23 -5.01 5.42 18.92
C GLN A 23 -6.23 6.29 18.59
N LEU A 24 -6.13 7.61 18.75
CA LEU A 24 -7.20 8.54 18.40
C LEU A 24 -7.42 8.57 16.89
N VAL A 25 -6.35 8.71 16.10
CA VAL A 25 -6.42 8.69 14.63
C VAL A 25 -7.01 7.37 14.11
N ALA A 26 -6.58 6.24 14.69
CA ALA A 26 -7.09 4.92 14.35
C ALA A 26 -8.59 4.76 14.66
N ARG A 27 -9.03 5.22 15.84
CA ARG A 27 -10.44 5.20 16.26
C ARG A 27 -11.30 6.12 15.38
N LEU A 28 -10.85 7.35 15.13
CA LEU A 28 -11.54 8.30 14.26
C LEU A 28 -11.72 7.75 12.85
N GLY A 29 -10.67 7.19 12.25
CA GLY A 29 -10.74 6.61 10.92
C GLY A 29 -11.64 5.37 10.86
N SER A 30 -11.64 4.55 11.90
CA SER A 30 -12.54 3.39 11.98
C SER A 30 -14.00 3.83 12.16
N ALA A 31 -14.27 4.83 13.01
CA ALA A 31 -15.61 5.38 13.20
C ALA A 31 -16.14 6.02 11.91
N LEU A 32 -15.33 6.86 11.27
CA LEU A 32 -15.69 7.47 9.99
C LEU A 32 -15.93 6.42 8.90
N GLY A 33 -15.12 5.36 8.85
CA GLY A 33 -15.33 4.25 7.92
C GLY A 33 -16.66 3.53 8.14
N ALA A 34 -17.06 3.31 9.39
CA ALA A 34 -18.37 2.73 9.69
C ALA A 34 -19.53 3.65 9.28
N VAL A 35 -19.41 4.97 9.50
CA VAL A 35 -20.39 5.95 9.03
C VAL A 35 -20.49 5.94 7.51
N LEU A 36 -19.36 5.98 6.81
CA LEU A 36 -19.33 5.94 5.34
C LEU A 36 -19.88 4.64 4.77
N TYR A 37 -19.76 3.52 5.48
CA TYR A 37 -20.38 2.25 5.10
C TYR A 37 -21.92 2.27 5.22
N ALA A 38 -22.47 3.02 6.19
CA ALA A 38 -23.91 3.15 6.35
C ALA A 38 -24.55 3.89 5.16
N LEU A 39 -23.80 4.77 4.51
CA LEU A 39 -24.27 5.52 3.35
C LEU A 39 -24.24 4.68 2.06
N PRO A 40 -25.28 4.75 1.21
CA PRO A 40 -25.25 4.09 -0.09
C PRO A 40 -24.19 4.75 -0.98
N SER A 41 -23.32 3.93 -1.58
CA SER A 41 -22.28 4.44 -2.48
C SER A 41 -21.88 3.39 -3.51
N ARG A 42 -21.41 3.85 -4.67
CA ARG A 42 -20.82 2.99 -5.71
C ARG A 42 -19.68 2.14 -5.16
N ARG A 43 -18.88 2.68 -4.22
CA ARG A 43 -17.77 1.95 -3.58
C ARG A 43 -18.27 0.79 -2.73
N LYS A 44 -19.34 0.99 -1.96
CA LYS A 44 -19.98 -0.10 -1.19
C LYS A 44 -20.47 -1.21 -2.10
N HIS A 45 -21.11 -0.85 -3.21
CA HIS A 45 -21.57 -1.82 -4.20
C HIS A 45 -20.40 -2.65 -4.78
N ILE A 46 -19.31 -2.00 -5.21
CA ILE A 46 -18.13 -2.70 -5.75
C ILE A 46 -17.53 -3.67 -4.73
N VAL A 47 -17.38 -3.26 -3.47
CA VAL A 47 -16.86 -4.13 -2.41
C VAL A 47 -17.74 -5.36 -2.23
N LEU A 48 -19.07 -5.20 -2.17
CA LEU A 48 -19.99 -6.32 -2.02
C LEU A 48 -19.98 -7.27 -3.24
N VAL A 49 -19.86 -6.73 -4.46
CA VAL A 49 -19.71 -7.55 -5.68
C VAL A 49 -18.42 -8.37 -5.62
N ASN A 50 -17.29 -7.73 -5.32
CA ASN A 50 -16.00 -8.42 -5.21
C ASN A 50 -16.02 -9.50 -4.12
N LEU A 51 -16.63 -9.24 -2.97
CA LEU A 51 -16.75 -10.22 -1.89
C LEU A 51 -17.59 -11.44 -2.32
N ARG A 52 -18.67 -11.25 -3.06
CA ARG A 52 -19.51 -12.35 -3.56
C ARG A 52 -18.78 -13.20 -4.61
N LEU A 53 -18.00 -12.56 -5.48
CA LEU A 53 -17.17 -13.25 -6.45
C LEU A 53 -16.07 -14.07 -5.76
N CYS A 54 -15.39 -13.50 -4.77
CA CYS A 54 -14.30 -14.18 -4.09
C CYS A 54 -14.74 -15.23 -3.06
N PHE A 55 -15.92 -15.07 -2.45
CA PHE A 55 -16.37 -15.90 -1.32
C PHE A 55 -17.82 -16.35 -1.47
N PRO A 56 -18.20 -17.07 -2.55
CA PRO A 56 -19.60 -17.32 -2.92
C PRO A 56 -20.43 -18.04 -1.85
N GLY A 57 -19.80 -18.81 -0.96
CA GLY A 57 -20.47 -19.54 0.13
C GLY A 57 -20.89 -18.71 1.35
N LYS A 58 -20.63 -17.40 1.37
CA LYS A 58 -20.97 -16.54 2.52
C LYS A 58 -22.41 -16.07 2.51
N THR A 59 -22.95 -15.85 3.70
CA THR A 59 -24.29 -15.27 3.92
C THR A 59 -24.29 -13.76 3.71
N ARG A 60 -25.49 -13.19 3.54
CA ARG A 60 -25.68 -11.72 3.45
C ARG A 60 -25.12 -10.98 4.67
N GLY A 61 -25.26 -11.54 5.86
CA GLY A 61 -24.73 -10.95 7.10
C GLY A 61 -23.20 -10.91 7.11
N GLU A 62 -22.55 -12.01 6.72
CA GLU A 62 -21.09 -12.07 6.62
C GLU A 62 -20.51 -11.13 5.57
N TYR A 63 -21.18 -10.98 4.41
CA TYR A 63 -20.75 -10.00 3.41
C TYR A 63 -20.83 -8.57 3.94
N ASP A 64 -21.90 -8.23 4.67
CA ASP A 64 -22.08 -6.90 5.26
C ASP A 64 -21.02 -6.62 6.34
N GLU A 65 -20.74 -7.61 7.19
CA GLU A 65 -19.70 -7.52 8.21
C GLU A 65 -18.30 -7.30 7.61
N LEU A 66 -17.91 -8.12 6.62
CA LEU A 66 -16.62 -7.99 5.94
C LEU A 66 -16.50 -6.65 5.21
N ALA A 67 -17.55 -6.21 4.53
CA ALA A 67 -17.54 -4.94 3.81
C ALA A 67 -17.43 -3.75 4.79
N ARG A 68 -18.14 -3.81 5.92
CA ARG A 68 -18.05 -2.79 6.97
C ARG A 68 -16.65 -2.72 7.57
N GLU A 69 -16.05 -3.85 7.93
CA GLU A 69 -14.66 -3.88 8.44
C GLU A 69 -13.65 -3.39 7.40
N HIS A 70 -13.84 -3.75 6.12
CA HIS A 70 -13.02 -3.22 5.03
C HIS A 70 -13.09 -1.68 4.97
N PHE A 71 -14.29 -1.09 5.04
CA PHE A 71 -14.45 0.36 5.07
C PHE A 71 -13.76 1.00 6.29
N ARG A 72 -13.90 0.41 7.48
CA ARG A 72 -13.20 0.87 8.69
C ARG A 72 -11.70 0.91 8.48
N HIS A 73 -11.11 -0.16 7.92
CA HIS A 73 -9.68 -0.24 7.66
C HIS A 73 -9.21 0.73 6.58
N VAL A 74 -9.88 0.77 5.43
CA VAL A 74 -9.49 1.65 4.31
C VAL A 74 -9.49 3.11 4.74
N ILE A 75 -10.55 3.57 5.41
CA ILE A 75 -10.67 4.95 5.86
C ILE A 75 -9.67 5.26 6.97
N ARG A 76 -9.47 4.33 7.92
CA ARG A 76 -8.37 4.42 8.89
C ARG A 76 -7.02 4.62 8.20
N SER A 77 -6.69 3.87 7.16
CA SER A 77 -5.41 4.02 6.45
C SER A 77 -5.26 5.35 5.72
N TYR A 78 -6.34 6.00 5.30
CA TYR A 78 -6.28 7.37 4.77
C TYR A 78 -5.95 8.38 5.86
N LEU A 79 -6.54 8.27 7.06
CA LEU A 79 -6.26 9.19 8.16
C LEU A 79 -4.88 8.94 8.78
N GLU A 80 -4.50 7.67 8.95
CA GLU A 80 -3.16 7.29 9.45
C GLU A 80 -2.05 7.91 8.60
N ARG A 81 -2.30 8.19 7.32
CA ARG A 81 -1.36 8.82 6.41
C ARG A 81 -0.77 10.12 6.94
N GLY A 82 -1.51 10.86 7.77
CA GLY A 82 -0.97 12.02 8.47
C GLY A 82 0.26 11.67 9.30
N ILE A 83 0.13 10.66 10.16
CA ILE A 83 1.24 10.12 10.96
C ILE A 83 2.33 9.50 10.06
N GLN A 84 1.94 8.79 9.00
CA GLN A 84 2.89 8.16 8.07
C GLN A 84 3.78 9.18 7.38
N TRP A 85 3.20 10.27 6.88
CA TRP A 85 3.90 11.29 6.10
C TRP A 85 4.62 12.31 6.98
N PHE A 86 4.02 12.72 8.10
CA PHE A 86 4.55 13.84 8.90
C PHE A 86 5.08 13.42 10.29
N GLY A 87 4.86 12.18 10.73
CA GLY A 87 5.39 11.66 12.00
C GLY A 87 6.90 11.42 11.98
N SER A 88 7.50 11.09 13.12
CA SER A 88 8.94 10.80 13.20
C SER A 88 9.29 9.39 12.71
N ALA A 89 10.56 9.14 12.37
CA ALA A 89 11.07 7.79 12.12
C ALA A 89 10.81 6.84 13.30
N GLN A 90 10.92 7.33 14.54
CA GLN A 90 10.65 6.55 15.73
C GLN A 90 9.18 6.14 15.84
N THR A 91 8.26 7.03 15.50
CA THR A 91 6.83 6.73 15.46
C THR A 91 6.55 5.57 14.49
N ILE A 92 7.14 5.58 13.29
CA ILE A 92 6.98 4.50 12.31
C ILE A 92 7.58 3.18 12.82
N ARG A 93 8.75 3.21 13.47
CA ARG A 93 9.35 2.03 14.10
C ARG A 93 8.46 1.41 15.17
N ASN A 94 7.83 2.23 16.01
CA ASN A 94 6.96 1.75 17.08
C ASN A 94 5.62 1.20 16.55
N LEU A 95 5.15 1.68 15.39
CA LEU A 95 3.86 1.26 14.81
C LEU A 95 3.96 0.00 13.95
N VAL A 96 5.15 -0.34 13.45
CA VAL A 96 5.32 -1.43 12.49
C VAL A 96 6.47 -2.34 12.87
N GLN A 97 6.10 -3.60 13.10
CA GLN A 97 7.01 -4.72 13.17
C GLN A 97 7.17 -5.34 11.77
N ILE A 98 8.42 -5.68 11.42
CA ILE A 98 8.72 -6.45 10.22
C ILE A 98 8.97 -7.90 10.66
N GLU A 99 8.16 -8.82 10.13
CA GLU A 99 8.41 -10.26 10.18
C GLU A 99 8.89 -10.68 8.79
N SER A 100 10.06 -11.32 8.72
CA SER A 100 10.70 -11.68 7.45
C SER A 100 11.28 -13.09 7.55
N ALA A 101 10.99 -13.91 6.55
CA ALA A 101 11.70 -15.18 6.33
C ALA A 101 13.06 -14.96 5.63
N LEU A 102 13.31 -13.76 5.10
CA LEU A 102 14.59 -13.38 4.53
C LEU A 102 15.53 -12.91 5.65
N ASP A 103 16.81 -13.25 5.52
CA ASP A 103 17.86 -12.58 6.25
C ASP A 103 17.99 -11.13 5.73
N LEU A 104 17.55 -10.19 6.55
CA LEU A 104 17.57 -8.77 6.25
C LEU A 104 18.95 -8.13 6.52
N GLN A 105 19.88 -8.88 7.12
CA GLN A 105 21.26 -8.46 7.40
C GLN A 105 22.27 -9.04 6.41
N ASP A 106 21.81 -9.85 5.45
CA ASP A 106 22.63 -10.36 4.37
C ASP A 106 23.29 -9.20 3.61
N LYS A 107 24.63 -9.22 3.54
CA LYS A 107 25.43 -8.20 2.84
C LYS A 107 25.40 -8.37 1.34
N ASN A 108 25.01 -9.54 0.84
CA ASN A 108 24.93 -9.85 -0.58
C ASN A 108 23.60 -10.55 -0.91
N PRO A 109 22.45 -9.89 -0.64
CA PRO A 109 21.16 -10.52 -0.86
C PRO A 109 20.94 -10.75 -2.36
N PRO A 110 20.32 -11.87 -2.76
CA PRO A 110 19.98 -12.07 -4.16
C PRO A 110 19.01 -10.97 -4.63
N PRO A 111 19.06 -10.58 -5.91
CA PRO A 111 18.12 -9.61 -6.47
C PRO A 111 16.68 -9.97 -6.09
N THR A 112 15.95 -9.02 -5.53
CA THR A 112 14.64 -9.30 -4.91
C THR A 112 13.59 -8.29 -5.38
N ILE A 113 12.46 -8.82 -5.86
CA ILE A 113 11.25 -8.04 -6.10
C ILE A 113 10.29 -8.31 -4.94
N PHE A 114 9.93 -7.26 -4.20
CA PHE A 114 8.87 -7.30 -3.21
C PHE A 114 7.52 -7.10 -3.91
N LEU A 115 6.76 -8.18 -4.02
CA LEU A 115 5.42 -8.18 -4.61
C LEU A 115 4.40 -7.76 -3.54
N GLY A 116 4.00 -6.49 -3.60
CA GLY A 116 2.93 -5.95 -2.80
C GLY A 116 1.55 -6.17 -3.42
N PHE A 117 0.54 -6.11 -2.58
CA PHE A 117 -0.87 -6.03 -2.95
C PHE A 117 -1.45 -4.73 -2.37
N HIS A 118 -2.47 -4.15 -2.98
CA HIS A 118 -3.19 -2.95 -2.52
C HIS A 118 -4.04 -3.22 -1.26
N PHE A 119 -3.51 -4.02 -0.33
CA PHE A 119 -4.00 -4.14 1.02
C PHE A 119 -3.78 -2.84 1.79
N VAL A 120 -4.65 -2.66 2.78
CA VAL A 120 -4.63 -1.50 3.65
C VAL A 120 -3.27 -1.35 4.33
N GLY A 121 -2.78 -0.12 4.46
CA GLY A 121 -1.46 0.14 5.02
C GLY A 121 -0.30 0.02 4.03
N ILE A 122 -0.51 -0.29 2.75
CA ILE A 122 0.22 0.38 1.65
C ILE A 122 1.65 0.87 1.95
N GLU A 123 1.66 2.15 2.25
CA GLU A 123 2.83 3.00 2.37
C GLU A 123 3.66 2.70 3.63
N ILE A 124 3.04 2.40 4.77
CA ILE A 124 3.76 2.24 6.05
C ILE A 124 4.79 1.12 6.00
N GLY A 125 4.49 0.02 5.28
CA GLY A 125 5.41 -1.12 5.18
C GLY A 125 6.70 -0.76 4.43
N CYS A 126 6.57 -0.08 3.29
CA CYS A 126 7.73 0.39 2.53
C CYS A 126 8.52 1.44 3.31
N MET A 127 7.82 2.36 4.00
CA MET A 127 8.45 3.40 4.82
C MET A 127 9.18 2.80 6.02
N ARG A 128 8.63 1.76 6.65
CA ARG A 128 9.29 1.06 7.74
C ARG A 128 10.52 0.28 7.26
N TYR A 129 10.45 -0.33 6.08
CA TYR A 129 11.59 -1.02 5.48
C TYR A 129 12.72 -0.05 5.14
N SER A 130 12.40 1.08 4.50
CA SER A 130 13.40 2.08 4.07
C SER A 130 14.15 2.74 5.22
N LEU A 131 13.57 2.78 6.42
CA LEU A 131 14.27 3.23 7.63
C LEU A 131 15.51 2.41 8.00
N GLN A 132 15.65 1.19 7.47
CA GLN A 132 16.75 0.28 7.82
C GLN A 132 17.54 -0.18 6.60
N LEU A 133 16.88 -0.33 5.45
CA LEU A 133 17.47 -0.96 4.27
C LEU A 133 17.14 -0.18 2.99
N PRO A 134 18.05 -0.14 2.01
CA PRO A 134 17.78 0.50 0.74
C PRO A 134 16.65 -0.24 0.00
N VAL A 135 15.75 0.53 -0.63
CA VAL A 135 14.65 -0.01 -1.43
C VAL A 135 14.24 0.98 -2.50
N ALA A 136 13.87 0.47 -3.66
CA ALA A 136 13.18 1.22 -4.68
C ALA A 136 11.69 0.89 -4.69
N ALA A 137 10.81 1.89 -4.84
CA ALA A 137 9.37 1.68 -4.89
C ALA A 137 8.76 2.33 -6.13
N LEU A 138 7.94 1.58 -6.86
CA LEU A 138 7.26 2.09 -8.04
C LEU A 138 6.06 2.96 -7.65
N TYR A 139 5.83 4.04 -8.39
CA TYR A 139 4.62 4.85 -8.29
C TYR A 139 4.02 5.18 -9.67
N THR A 140 2.72 5.44 -9.70
CA THR A 140 2.00 5.93 -10.89
C THR A 140 1.66 7.40 -10.69
N HIS A 141 1.77 8.19 -11.76
CA HIS A 141 1.42 9.61 -11.72
C HIS A 141 -0.05 9.81 -11.36
N MET A 142 -0.33 10.72 -10.43
CA MET A 142 -1.70 11.10 -10.06
C MET A 142 -2.13 12.34 -10.84
N SER A 143 -3.41 12.47 -11.16
CA SER A 143 -3.95 13.62 -11.92
C SER A 143 -3.66 14.97 -11.25
N ASN A 144 -3.63 15.03 -9.91
CA ASN A 144 -3.18 16.20 -9.18
C ASN A 144 -1.66 16.13 -8.97
N THR A 145 -0.92 16.90 -9.78
CA THR A 145 0.55 16.93 -9.79
C THR A 145 1.15 17.34 -8.45
N ARG A 146 0.56 18.32 -7.75
CA ARG A 146 1.05 18.77 -6.43
C ARG A 146 0.92 17.69 -5.37
N LEU A 147 -0.22 16.99 -5.36
CA LEU A 147 -0.42 15.86 -4.46
C LEU A 147 0.49 14.68 -4.86
N CYS A 148 0.76 14.50 -6.15
CA CYS A 148 1.71 13.52 -6.66
C CYS A 148 3.12 13.77 -6.14
N ASP A 149 3.60 15.01 -6.23
CA ASP A 149 4.92 15.40 -5.73
C ASP A 149 5.01 15.27 -4.21
N LEU A 150 3.97 15.68 -3.49
CA LEU A 150 3.90 15.49 -2.04
C LEU A 150 3.99 14.00 -1.69
N ALA A 151 3.15 13.15 -2.30
CA ALA A 151 3.15 11.71 -2.03
C ALA A 151 4.51 11.07 -2.36
N ARG A 152 5.14 11.46 -3.49
CA ARG A 152 6.47 11.00 -3.88
C ARG A 152 7.52 11.37 -2.83
N ARG A 153 7.56 12.63 -2.39
CA ARG A 153 8.49 13.10 -1.34
C ARG A 153 8.25 12.36 -0.02
N GLN A 154 7.00 12.19 0.40
CA GLN A 154 6.69 11.59 1.70
C GLN A 154 6.94 10.07 1.72
N ARG A 155 6.64 9.36 0.64
CA ARG A 155 6.98 7.93 0.51
C ARG A 155 8.50 7.70 0.50
N GLY A 156 9.26 8.64 -0.08
CA GLY A 156 10.72 8.60 -0.17
C GLY A 156 11.49 9.16 1.04
N ARG A 157 10.81 9.77 2.02
CA ARG A 157 11.45 10.60 3.08
C ARG A 157 12.44 9.86 4.00
N PHE A 158 12.42 8.53 3.97
CA PHE A 158 13.33 7.67 4.72
C PHE A 158 14.32 6.91 3.83
N GLY A 159 14.62 7.44 2.63
CA GLY A 159 15.64 6.88 1.74
C GLY A 159 15.12 5.88 0.72
N ALA A 160 13.80 5.72 0.58
CA ALA A 160 13.23 4.93 -0.52
C ALA A 160 13.36 5.70 -1.84
N GLU A 161 13.86 5.03 -2.87
CA GLU A 161 13.94 5.58 -4.22
C GLU A 161 12.59 5.42 -4.94
N MET A 162 11.93 6.53 -5.19
CA MET A 162 10.64 6.52 -5.89
C MET A 162 10.86 6.52 -7.40
N ILE A 163 10.48 5.41 -8.06
CA ILE A 163 10.61 5.23 -9.50
C ILE A 163 9.24 5.35 -10.13
N GLU A 164 9.13 6.17 -11.17
CA GLU A 164 7.89 6.22 -11.93
C GLU A 164 7.72 4.90 -12.71
N ARG A 165 6.54 4.29 -12.63
CA ARG A 165 6.28 3.01 -13.29
C ARG A 165 6.41 3.05 -14.81
N SER A 166 6.17 4.20 -15.43
CA SER A 166 6.38 4.46 -16.86
C SER A 166 7.87 4.49 -17.25
N THR A 167 8.78 4.53 -16.27
CA THR A 167 10.22 4.48 -16.51
C THR A 167 10.63 3.17 -17.17
N SER A 168 11.66 3.22 -18.01
CA SER A 168 12.20 2.04 -18.69
C SER A 168 12.48 0.88 -17.73
N ALA A 169 12.03 -0.32 -18.09
CA ALA A 169 12.34 -1.57 -17.38
C ALA A 169 13.85 -1.74 -17.12
N ARG A 170 14.70 -1.18 -17.98
CA ARG A 170 16.17 -1.14 -17.80
C ARG A 170 16.60 -0.53 -16.47
N LYS A 171 15.94 0.54 -16.02
CA LYS A 171 16.26 1.19 -14.74
C LYS A 171 15.92 0.28 -13.56
N ILE A 172 14.79 -0.42 -13.63
CA ILE A 172 14.37 -1.38 -12.60
C ILE A 172 15.34 -2.56 -12.54
N VAL A 173 15.70 -3.13 -13.69
CA VAL A 173 16.66 -4.24 -13.80
C VAL A 173 18.04 -3.83 -13.28
N ARG A 174 18.46 -2.59 -13.54
CA ARG A 174 19.71 -2.05 -12.97
C ARG A 174 19.70 -2.06 -11.44
N PHE A 175 18.62 -1.59 -10.80
CA PHE A 175 18.51 -1.64 -9.33
C PHE A 175 18.60 -3.06 -8.79
N LEU A 176 17.96 -4.02 -9.47
CA LEU A 176 18.03 -5.43 -9.09
C LEU A 176 19.47 -5.96 -9.16
N HIS A 177 20.22 -5.63 -10.22
CA HIS A 177 21.64 -6.02 -10.34
C HIS A 177 22.56 -5.32 -9.33
N GLU A 178 22.22 -4.10 -8.89
CA GLU A 178 22.91 -3.40 -7.81
C GLU A 178 22.56 -3.94 -6.40
N GLY A 179 21.80 -5.04 -6.32
CA GLY A 179 21.37 -5.66 -5.06
C GLY A 179 20.30 -4.86 -4.33
N LYS A 180 19.69 -3.84 -4.96
CA LYS A 180 18.64 -3.00 -4.36
C LYS A 180 17.27 -3.62 -4.64
N PRO A 181 16.52 -4.04 -3.59
CA PRO A 181 15.20 -4.61 -3.78
C PRO A 181 14.24 -3.59 -4.40
N VAL A 182 13.33 -4.09 -5.24
CA VAL A 182 12.30 -3.28 -5.89
C VAL A 182 10.93 -3.70 -5.39
N MET A 183 10.18 -2.77 -4.80
CA MET A 183 8.79 -2.96 -4.38
C MET A 183 7.83 -2.46 -5.47
N LEU A 184 6.92 -3.34 -5.87
CA LEU A 184 5.86 -3.03 -6.82
C LEU A 184 4.57 -3.74 -6.42
N ALA A 185 3.43 -3.20 -6.84
CA ALA A 185 2.13 -3.87 -6.71
C ALA A 185 1.61 -4.27 -8.09
N ALA A 186 1.00 -5.46 -8.19
CA ALA A 186 0.59 -6.06 -9.46
C ALA A 186 -0.84 -6.63 -9.47
N ASP A 187 -1.65 -6.24 -8.49
CA ASP A 187 -3.02 -6.70 -8.28
C ASP A 187 -4.10 -5.75 -8.83
N MET A 188 -3.70 -4.80 -9.68
CA MET A 188 -4.62 -3.92 -10.40
C MET A 188 -4.66 -4.27 -11.88
N ASP A 189 -5.83 -4.08 -12.48
CA ASP A 189 -6.03 -4.15 -13.92
C ASP A 189 -5.54 -2.85 -14.58
N HIS A 190 -4.67 -2.98 -15.59
CA HIS A 190 -4.17 -1.87 -16.40
C HIS A 190 -4.51 -2.03 -17.88
N GLY A 191 -5.51 -2.85 -18.20
CA GLY A 191 -5.87 -3.22 -19.54
C GLY A 191 -5.20 -4.51 -20.01
N ILE A 192 -5.62 -4.94 -21.19
CA ILE A 192 -5.23 -6.21 -21.81
C ILE A 192 -3.76 -6.23 -22.26
N ASP A 193 -3.18 -5.05 -22.51
CA ASP A 193 -1.81 -4.95 -22.99
C ASP A 193 -0.82 -5.42 -21.93
N ASN A 194 -0.02 -6.44 -22.29
CA ASN A 194 0.94 -7.08 -21.39
C ASN A 194 0.30 -7.75 -20.16
N SER A 195 -0.98 -8.09 -20.25
CA SER A 195 -1.71 -8.84 -19.24
C SER A 195 -2.12 -10.22 -19.77
N VAL A 196 -2.40 -11.12 -18.84
CA VAL A 196 -2.96 -12.45 -19.11
C VAL A 196 -4.15 -12.65 -18.19
N PHE A 197 -5.17 -13.36 -18.66
CA PHE A 197 -6.29 -13.74 -17.80
C PHE A 197 -5.93 -15.03 -17.06
N VAL A 198 -5.90 -14.95 -15.73
CA VAL A 198 -5.68 -16.12 -14.86
C VAL A 198 -6.80 -16.19 -13.81
N PRO A 199 -7.18 -17.39 -13.35
CA PRO A 199 -8.18 -17.51 -12.30
C PRO A 199 -7.72 -16.87 -10.99
N PHE A 200 -8.51 -15.93 -10.47
CA PHE A 200 -8.38 -15.38 -9.12
C PHE A 200 -9.69 -15.63 -8.38
N PHE A 201 -9.64 -16.46 -7.32
CA PHE A 201 -10.85 -17.00 -6.68
C PHE A 201 -11.82 -17.70 -7.67
N GLY A 202 -11.28 -18.36 -8.69
CA GLY A 202 -12.08 -19.03 -9.73
C GLY A 202 -12.67 -18.08 -10.79
N VAL A 203 -12.47 -16.76 -10.67
CA VAL A 203 -12.91 -15.78 -11.66
C VAL A 203 -11.73 -15.37 -12.55
N PRO A 204 -11.85 -15.41 -13.89
CA PRO A 204 -10.80 -14.91 -14.79
C PRO A 204 -10.52 -13.43 -14.53
N ALA A 205 -9.29 -13.10 -14.12
CA ALA A 205 -8.88 -11.74 -13.80
C ALA A 205 -7.70 -11.31 -14.69
N CYS A 206 -7.80 -10.10 -15.26
CA CYS A 206 -6.75 -9.49 -16.06
C CYS A 206 -5.54 -9.20 -15.16
N THR A 207 -4.45 -9.96 -15.36
CA THR A 207 -3.29 -9.99 -14.47
C THR A 207 -2.03 -9.62 -15.23
N LEU A 208 -1.26 -8.68 -14.66
CA LEU A 208 -0.08 -8.14 -15.30
C LEU A 208 1.09 -9.12 -15.35
N THR A 209 1.73 -9.23 -16.51
CA THR A 209 2.94 -10.05 -16.69
C THR A 209 4.24 -9.31 -16.35
N SER A 210 4.17 -8.02 -16.00
CA SER A 210 5.35 -7.18 -15.78
C SER A 210 6.26 -7.69 -14.68
N VAL A 211 5.70 -8.25 -13.60
CA VAL A 211 6.48 -8.82 -12.48
C VAL A 211 7.32 -10.00 -12.95
N LEU A 212 6.70 -10.93 -13.69
CA LEU A 212 7.36 -12.10 -14.25
C LEU A 212 8.50 -11.70 -15.20
N ARG A 213 8.24 -10.73 -16.08
CA ARG A 213 9.25 -10.23 -17.03
C ARG A 213 10.44 -9.58 -16.32
N LEU A 214 10.17 -8.72 -15.33
CA LEU A 214 11.22 -8.06 -14.54
C LEU A 214 12.02 -9.07 -13.70
N ALA A 215 11.36 -10.06 -13.10
CA ALA A 215 12.02 -11.12 -12.35
C ALA A 215 12.99 -11.92 -13.21
N ARG A 216 12.57 -12.30 -14.43
CA ARG A 216 13.43 -13.01 -15.39
C ARG A 216 14.62 -12.16 -15.83
N LEU A 217 14.39 -10.89 -16.19
CA LEU A 217 15.45 -10.00 -16.66
C LEU A 217 16.48 -9.66 -15.57
N GLY A 218 16.02 -9.46 -14.34
CA GLY A 218 16.89 -9.12 -13.20
C GLY A 218 17.41 -10.32 -12.43
N HIS A 219 17.14 -11.55 -12.88
CA HIS A 219 17.40 -12.80 -12.14
C HIS A 219 16.94 -12.72 -10.68
N ALA A 220 15.78 -12.08 -10.47
CA ALA A 220 15.30 -11.74 -9.15
C ALA A 220 14.29 -12.75 -8.63
N ARG A 221 14.42 -13.11 -7.34
CA ARG A 221 13.36 -13.81 -6.63
C ARG A 221 12.18 -12.86 -6.40
N VAL A 222 10.98 -13.40 -6.44
CA VAL A 222 9.75 -12.66 -6.13
C VAL A 222 9.29 -13.06 -4.74
N VAL A 223 9.22 -12.08 -3.84
CA VAL A 223 8.85 -12.30 -2.43
C VAL A 223 7.58 -11.52 -2.12
N PRO A 224 6.49 -12.18 -1.69
CA PRO A 224 5.28 -11.49 -1.24
C PRO A 224 5.58 -10.54 -0.08
N PHE A 225 5.15 -9.30 -0.19
CA PHE A 225 5.26 -8.29 0.86
C PHE A 225 3.86 -7.91 1.34
N LEU A 226 3.44 -8.54 2.43
CA LEU A 226 2.09 -8.42 2.98
C LEU A 226 2.07 -7.54 4.23
N ARG A 227 0.92 -6.92 4.46
CA ARG A 227 0.65 -6.11 5.65
C ARG A 227 -0.67 -6.54 6.24
N LYS A 228 -0.71 -6.64 7.55
CA LYS A 228 -1.93 -6.89 8.33
C LYS A 228 -1.96 -5.91 9.50
N TYR A 229 -3.15 -5.45 9.86
CA TYR A 229 -3.31 -4.84 11.17
C TYR A 229 -3.26 -5.94 12.23
N CYS A 230 -2.34 -5.83 13.17
CA CYS A 230 -2.39 -6.64 14.38
C CYS A 230 -3.43 -6.04 15.33
N ARG A 231 -4.23 -6.89 15.99
CA ARG A 231 -5.00 -6.44 17.16
C ARG A 231 -4.00 -5.93 18.18
N ILE A 232 -4.26 -4.75 18.77
CA ILE A 232 -3.47 -4.23 19.88
C ILE A 232 -3.63 -5.25 21.01
N SER A 233 -2.67 -6.16 21.14
CA SER A 233 -2.49 -6.90 22.37
C SER A 233 -2.30 -5.84 23.46
N LYS A 234 -3.15 -5.86 24.49
CA LYS A 234 -2.96 -5.06 25.70
C LYS A 234 -1.60 -5.46 26.28
N GLY A 235 -0.56 -4.69 26.00
CA GLY A 235 0.80 -5.06 26.36
C GLY A 235 1.85 -4.29 25.58
N ILE A 236 1.75 -2.96 25.60
CA ILE A 236 2.92 -2.10 25.44
C ILE A 236 2.78 -1.09 26.58
N GLY A 237 3.28 -1.51 27.75
CA GLY A 237 3.64 -0.60 28.84
C GLY A 237 4.98 0.06 28.55
#